data_AF-A0A930YYN4-F1
#
_entry.id   AF-A0A930YYN4-F1
#
_cell.length_a   1.000
_cell.length_b   1.000
_cell.length_c   1.000
_cell.angle_alpha   90.00
_cell.angle_beta   90.00
_cell.angle_gamma   90.00
#
_symmetry.space_group_name_H-M   'P 1'
#
loop_
_entity.id
_entity.type
_entity.pdbx_description
1 polymer ?
#
loop_
_entity_poly.entity_id
_entity_poly.type
_entity_poly.pdbx_seq_one_letter_code
_entity_poly.pdbx_strand_id
1 'polypeptide(L)'
;MSTTSFLECYASELTQGADILDDRMDELRFPGRQFADLPGTSSAELADTVVRLEEHQQAWSSLTDQASRRLYARLLAFRALGAKHVTLPLDDQKYWDVHRTIAAISPPSPVDDGFGFTLGVYDLASFGFNFSLRCHALNVLDTFALRQYELDRAEAAVRARPGEVVIDGGAAWGDTALFLALLTYPWAP
;
A
#
# COMPACT_ATOMS: atom_id res chain seq x y z
N MET A 1 19.16 0.04 27.89
CA MET A 1 18.14 0.15 26.84
C MET A 1 17.29 -1.11 26.93
N SER A 2 15.98 -0.98 27.14
CA SER A 2 15.09 -2.15 27.15
C SER A 2 15.07 -2.72 25.72
N THR A 3 15.58 -3.94 25.56
CA THR A 3 15.49 -4.68 24.30
C THR A 3 14.09 -5.29 24.23
N THR A 4 13.13 -4.51 23.75
CA THR A 4 11.79 -5.04 23.43
C THR A 4 11.94 -6.20 22.45
N SER A 5 11.37 -7.35 22.78
CA SER A 5 11.32 -8.53 21.93
C SER A 5 10.24 -8.40 20.85
N PHE A 6 10.30 -9.24 19.81
CA PHE A 6 9.23 -9.32 18.83
C PHE A 6 7.88 -9.63 19.50
N LEU A 7 7.86 -10.57 20.45
CA LEU A 7 6.64 -11.02 21.10
C LEU A 7 5.97 -9.89 21.92
N GLU A 8 6.75 -9.07 22.61
CA GLU A 8 6.22 -7.89 23.33
C GLU A 8 5.64 -6.85 22.37
N CYS A 9 6.32 -6.59 21.25
CA CYS A 9 5.81 -5.69 20.22
C CYS A 9 4.53 -6.23 19.59
N TYR A 10 4.50 -7.52 19.23
CA TYR A 10 3.35 -8.17 18.63
C TYR A 10 2.14 -8.21 19.58
N ALA A 11 2.34 -8.56 20.85
CA ALA A 11 1.28 -8.53 21.86
C ALA A 11 0.70 -7.11 22.06
N SER A 12 1.56 -6.08 22.01
CA SER A 12 1.11 -4.69 22.05
C SER A 12 0.23 -4.34 20.83
N GLU A 13 0.62 -4.76 19.63
CA GLU A 13 -0.16 -4.50 18.42
C GLU A 13 -1.46 -5.32 18.34
N LEU A 14 -1.53 -6.50 18.97
CA LEU A 14 -2.78 -7.28 19.10
C LEU A 14 -3.82 -6.63 20.04
N THR A 15 -3.37 -5.78 20.96
CA THR A 15 -4.23 -5.16 21.99
C THR A 15 -4.54 -3.69 21.72
N GLN A 16 -3.80 -3.06 20.79
CA GLN A 16 -4.17 -1.78 20.22
C GLN A 16 -5.44 -1.97 19.39
N GLY A 17 -6.57 -1.48 19.88
CA GLY A 17 -7.82 -1.48 19.13
C GLY A 17 -7.69 -0.65 17.84
N ALA A 18 -8.45 -1.03 16.82
CA ALA A 18 -8.62 -0.21 15.63
C ALA A 18 -9.46 1.02 15.97
N ASP A 19 -9.03 2.18 15.46
CA ASP A 19 -9.96 3.27 15.21
C ASP A 19 -10.81 2.84 14.01
N ILE A 20 -11.86 2.05 14.29
CA ILE A 20 -12.77 1.56 13.25
C ILE A 20 -13.49 2.78 12.69
N LEU A 21 -13.13 3.14 11.48
CA LEU A 21 -13.83 4.12 10.68
C LEU A 21 -14.77 3.33 9.79
N ASP A 22 -16.01 3.19 10.26
CA ASP A 22 -17.12 2.44 9.66
C ASP A 22 -17.54 3.00 8.29
N ASP A 23 -16.66 2.98 7.26
CA ASP A 23 -17.03 3.16 5.84
C ASP A 23 -15.89 2.94 4.82
N ARG A 24 -14.80 2.30 5.22
CA ARG A 24 -13.54 2.31 4.46
C ARG A 24 -13.30 1.00 3.70
N MET A 25 -14.20 0.67 2.77
CA MET A 25 -13.94 -0.38 1.76
C MET A 25 -13.22 0.22 0.55
N ASP A 26 -12.16 -0.45 0.09
CA ASP A 26 -11.47 -0.09 -1.14
C ASP A 26 -12.30 -0.53 -2.36
N GLU A 27 -13.25 0.29 -2.77
CA GLU A 27 -14.11 0.06 -3.95
C GLU A 27 -13.33 -0.02 -5.27
N LEU A 28 -12.13 0.56 -5.34
CA LEU A 28 -11.29 0.46 -6.53
C LEU A 28 -10.72 -0.96 -6.70
N ARG A 29 -10.47 -1.65 -5.58
CA ARG A 29 -9.92 -3.01 -5.55
C ARG A 29 -10.97 -4.10 -5.38
N PHE A 30 -12.03 -3.80 -4.62
CA PHE A 30 -13.09 -4.74 -4.25
C PHE A 30 -14.47 -4.14 -4.54
N PRO A 31 -14.79 -3.88 -5.81
CA PRO A 31 -16.03 -3.20 -6.17
C PRO A 31 -17.26 -3.96 -5.67
N GLY A 32 -18.14 -3.24 -4.97
CA GLY A 32 -19.41 -3.75 -4.45
C GLY A 32 -19.29 -4.66 -3.22
N ARG A 33 -18.10 -4.78 -2.62
CA ARG A 33 -17.93 -5.49 -1.35
C ARG A 33 -18.24 -4.57 -0.18
N GLN A 34 -18.75 -5.14 0.91
CA GLN A 34 -19.00 -4.40 2.14
C GLN A 34 -18.00 -4.80 3.22
N PHE A 35 -17.73 -3.89 4.16
CA PHE A 35 -16.85 -4.16 5.30
C PHE A 35 -17.33 -5.37 6.13
N ALA A 36 -18.64 -5.63 6.13
CA ALA A 36 -19.25 -6.82 6.71
C ALA A 36 -18.71 -8.13 6.10
N ASP A 37 -18.34 -8.12 4.82
CA ASP A 37 -17.82 -9.27 4.07
C ASP A 37 -16.35 -9.57 4.37
N LEU A 38 -15.65 -8.68 5.08
CA LEU A 38 -14.26 -8.90 5.42
C LEU A 38 -14.12 -9.99 6.49
N PRO A 39 -13.14 -10.90 6.33
CA PRO A 39 -12.87 -11.92 7.32
C PRO A 39 -12.56 -11.26 8.67
N GLY A 40 -13.18 -11.79 9.72
CA GLY A 40 -12.87 -11.40 11.10
C GLY A 40 -11.56 -12.03 11.56
N THR A 41 -11.42 -12.17 12.88
CA THR A 41 -10.27 -12.84 13.49
C THR A 41 -10.03 -14.24 12.90
N SER A 42 -8.79 -14.50 12.49
CA SER A 42 -8.32 -15.77 11.96
C SER A 42 -7.47 -16.49 13.01
N SER A 43 -8.04 -17.53 13.62
CA SER A 43 -7.29 -18.41 14.53
C SER A 43 -6.15 -19.15 13.82
N ALA A 44 -6.26 -19.36 12.51
CA ALA A 44 -5.22 -19.99 11.70
C ALA A 44 -4.00 -19.07 11.54
N GLU A 45 -4.20 -17.78 11.29
CA GLU A 45 -3.12 -16.79 11.16
C GLU A 45 -2.45 -16.52 12.52
N LEU A 46 -3.23 -16.50 13.62
CA LEU A 46 -2.68 -16.48 14.97
C LEU A 46 -1.80 -17.72 15.23
N ALA A 47 -2.30 -18.91 14.90
CA ALA A 47 -1.56 -20.15 15.08
C ALA A 47 -0.29 -20.19 14.21
N ASP A 48 -0.34 -19.76 12.95
CA ASP A 48 0.83 -19.67 12.07
C ASP A 48 1.90 -18.75 12.67
N THR A 49 1.49 -17.58 13.16
CA THR A 49 2.42 -16.64 13.82
C THR A 49 3.08 -17.26 15.04
N VAL A 50 2.33 -18.02 15.85
CA VAL A 50 2.85 -18.72 17.05
C VAL A 50 3.79 -19.87 16.69
N VAL A 51 3.47 -20.64 15.64
CA VAL A 51 4.32 -21.75 15.19
C VAL A 51 5.65 -21.24 14.63
N ARG A 52 5.65 -20.03 14.05
CA ARG A 52 6.81 -19.44 13.37
C ARG A 52 7.47 -18.29 14.14
N LEU A 53 7.36 -18.32 15.47
CA LEU A 53 7.83 -17.24 16.35
C LEU A 53 9.33 -16.96 16.17
N GLU A 54 10.14 -17.99 16.00
CA GLU A 54 11.59 -17.83 15.83
C GLU A 54 11.92 -17.13 14.51
N GLU A 55 11.27 -17.52 13.41
CA GLU A 55 11.45 -16.89 12.10
C GLU A 55 10.96 -15.44 12.11
N HIS A 56 9.83 -15.17 12.76
CA HIS A 56 9.34 -13.81 12.93
C HIS A 56 10.27 -12.97 13.79
N GLN A 57 10.83 -13.52 14.88
CA GLN A 57 11.82 -12.83 15.69
C GLN A 57 13.09 -12.53 14.88
N GLN A 58 13.55 -13.46 14.04
CA GLN A 58 14.71 -13.26 13.18
C GLN A 58 14.46 -12.16 12.14
N ALA A 59 13.32 -12.21 11.43
CA ALA A 59 12.93 -11.19 10.47
C ALA A 59 12.74 -9.81 11.12
N TRP A 60 12.11 -9.75 12.29
CA TRP A 60 11.93 -8.52 13.04
C TRP A 60 13.27 -7.92 13.49
N SER A 61 14.21 -8.76 13.94
CA SER A 61 15.54 -8.33 14.36
C SER A 61 16.41 -7.82 13.21
N SER A 62 16.17 -8.26 11.96
CA SER A 62 16.93 -7.80 10.79
C SER A 62 16.51 -6.41 10.32
N LEU A 63 15.32 -5.93 10.70
CA LEU A 63 14.85 -4.59 10.42
C LEU A 63 15.66 -3.57 11.25
N THR A 64 16.19 -2.55 10.58
CA THR A 64 17.14 -1.61 11.17
C THR A 64 16.47 -0.52 12.00
N ASP A 65 15.25 -0.10 11.63
CA ASP A 65 14.52 0.98 12.29
C ASP A 65 13.28 0.49 13.07
N GLN A 66 12.94 1.22 14.13
CA GLN A 66 11.83 0.88 15.02
C GLN A 66 10.47 0.98 14.33
N ALA A 67 10.32 1.88 13.36
CA ALA A 67 9.06 2.05 12.63
C ALA A 67 8.75 0.82 11.77
N SER A 68 9.76 0.28 11.06
CA SER A 68 9.65 -0.96 10.29
C SER A 68 9.36 -2.16 11.20
N ARG A 69 10.04 -2.26 12.35
CA ARG A 69 9.79 -3.30 13.37
C ARG A 69 8.36 -3.31 13.87
N ARG A 70 7.83 -2.12 14.20
CA ARG A 70 6.44 -1.97 14.65
C ARG A 70 5.46 -2.28 13.53
N LEU A 71 5.71 -1.79 12.31
CA LEU A 71 4.88 -2.09 11.14
C LEU A 71 4.82 -3.59 10.85
N TYR A 72 5.94 -4.30 10.94
CA TYR A 72 5.99 -5.75 10.77
C TYR A 72 5.11 -6.49 11.78
N ALA A 73 5.26 -6.17 13.07
CA ALA A 73 4.42 -6.76 14.13
C ALA A 73 2.93 -6.43 13.92
N ARG A 74 2.62 -5.18 13.57
CA ARG A 74 1.25 -4.73 13.27
C ARG A 74 0.66 -5.43 12.05
N LEU A 75 1.46 -5.70 11.01
CA LEU A 75 1.00 -6.43 9.83
C LEU A 75 0.60 -7.87 10.18
N LEU A 76 1.37 -8.55 11.03
CA LEU A 76 1.00 -9.87 11.53
C LEU A 76 -0.26 -9.80 12.40
N ALA A 77 -0.40 -8.77 13.22
CA ALA A 77 -1.61 -8.57 14.03
C ALA A 77 -2.83 -8.30 13.13
N PHE A 78 -2.66 -7.53 12.06
CA PHE A 78 -3.68 -7.28 11.05
C PHE A 78 -4.10 -8.55 10.32
N ARG A 79 -3.16 -9.42 9.92
CA ARG A 79 -3.48 -10.72 9.32
C ARG A 79 -4.27 -11.62 10.27
N ALA A 80 -3.88 -11.58 11.55
CA ALA A 80 -4.45 -12.40 12.60
C ALA A 80 -5.85 -11.96 13.02
N LEU A 81 -6.07 -10.65 13.19
CA LEU A 81 -7.32 -10.11 13.72
C LEU A 81 -8.23 -9.50 12.64
N GLY A 82 -7.67 -9.07 11.51
CA GLY A 82 -8.37 -8.39 10.43
C GLY A 82 -8.54 -6.88 10.63
N ALA A 83 -9.04 -6.22 9.60
CA ALA A 83 -9.25 -4.75 9.56
C ALA A 83 -10.25 -4.23 10.60
N LYS A 84 -11.08 -5.12 11.18
CA LYS A 84 -12.00 -4.79 12.28
C LYS A 84 -11.28 -4.50 13.60
N HIS A 85 -10.03 -4.91 13.74
CA HIS A 85 -9.31 -4.88 15.02
C HIS A 85 -7.97 -4.17 14.94
N VAL A 86 -7.35 -4.10 13.76
CA VAL A 86 -6.05 -3.46 13.57
C VAL A 86 -6.12 -2.54 12.37
N THR A 87 -5.65 -1.30 12.53
CA THR A 87 -5.54 -0.30 11.46
C THR A 87 -4.08 -0.16 11.02
N LEU A 88 -3.81 -0.25 9.72
CA LEU A 88 -2.46 -0.05 9.17
C LEU A 88 -2.15 1.45 8.97
N PRO A 89 -0.87 1.88 8.97
CA PRO A 89 -0.55 3.31 8.88
C PRO A 89 -1.05 4.04 7.63
N LEU A 90 -1.23 3.32 6.52
CA LEU A 90 -1.76 3.91 5.28
C LEU A 90 -3.29 4.12 5.35
N ASP A 91 -3.98 3.49 6.28
CA ASP A 91 -5.43 3.65 6.47
C ASP A 91 -5.72 4.94 7.27
N ASP A 92 -5.36 6.08 6.68
CA ASP A 92 -5.56 7.41 7.24
C ASP A 92 -6.50 8.26 6.36
N GLN A 93 -6.96 9.38 6.90
CA GLN A 93 -7.90 10.25 6.18
C GLN A 93 -7.32 10.76 4.85
N LYS A 94 -6.00 11.02 4.79
CA LYS A 94 -5.33 11.54 3.60
C LYS A 94 -5.37 10.52 2.46
N TYR A 95 -5.08 9.25 2.74
CA TYR A 95 -5.21 8.17 1.77
C TYR A 95 -6.64 8.13 1.21
N TRP A 96 -7.65 8.15 2.08
CA TRP A 96 -9.05 8.05 1.66
C TRP A 96 -9.56 9.27 0.90
N ASP A 97 -9.04 10.47 1.17
CA ASP A 97 -9.35 11.67 0.39
C ASP A 97 -8.85 11.54 -1.06
N VAL A 98 -7.63 11.03 -1.25
CA VAL A 98 -7.07 10.77 -2.58
C VAL A 98 -7.82 9.63 -3.27
N HIS A 99 -8.09 8.54 -2.54
CA HIS A 99 -8.86 7.40 -3.05
C HIS A 99 -10.21 7.84 -3.59
N ARG A 100 -11.01 8.58 -2.80
CA ARG A 100 -12.32 9.10 -3.23
C ARG A 100 -12.21 10.03 -4.44
N THR A 101 -11.17 10.85 -4.50
CA THR A 101 -10.94 11.74 -5.65
C THR A 101 -10.76 10.93 -6.93
N ILE A 102 -9.99 9.84 -6.88
CA ILE A 102 -9.74 8.97 -8.04
C ILE A 102 -10.98 8.13 -8.37
N ALA A 103 -11.66 7.58 -7.36
CA ALA A 103 -12.88 6.79 -7.53
C ALA A 103 -14.03 7.60 -8.15
N ALA A 104 -14.06 8.92 -7.93
CA ALA A 104 -15.05 9.81 -8.55
C ALA A 104 -14.77 10.12 -10.03
N ILE A 105 -13.57 9.81 -10.54
CA ILE A 105 -13.24 10.03 -11.95
C ILE A 105 -13.98 9.01 -12.80
N SER A 106 -14.83 9.49 -13.70
CA SER A 106 -15.42 8.66 -14.77
C SER A 106 -14.51 8.75 -16.01
N PRO A 107 -13.64 7.77 -16.27
CA PRO A 107 -12.74 7.85 -17.40
C PRO A 107 -13.52 7.76 -18.73
N PRO A 108 -13.14 8.54 -19.75
CA PRO A 108 -13.73 8.39 -21.07
C PRO A 108 -13.31 7.06 -21.70
N SER A 109 -14.27 6.42 -22.39
CA SER A 109 -14.05 5.20 -23.17
C SER A 109 -13.38 4.07 -22.38
N PRO A 110 -14.01 3.58 -21.30
CA PRO A 110 -13.48 2.44 -20.56
C PRO A 110 -13.34 1.21 -21.47
N VAL A 111 -12.22 0.49 -21.33
CA VAL A 111 -11.93 -0.72 -22.09
C VAL A 111 -11.68 -1.86 -21.11
N ASP A 112 -12.27 -3.02 -21.37
CA ASP A 112 -11.97 -4.26 -20.65
C ASP A 112 -10.55 -4.73 -21.01
N ASP A 113 -9.74 -5.05 -20.00
CA ASP A 113 -8.35 -5.48 -20.20
C ASP A 113 -8.20 -6.97 -20.53
N GLY A 114 -9.31 -7.73 -20.54
CA GLY A 114 -9.35 -9.18 -20.72
C GLY A 114 -9.11 -9.98 -19.44
N PHE A 115 -8.84 -9.33 -18.31
CA PHE A 115 -8.57 -9.93 -17.00
C PHE A 115 -9.61 -9.56 -15.94
N GLY A 116 -10.72 -8.96 -16.36
CA GLY A 116 -11.82 -8.55 -15.49
C GLY A 116 -11.62 -7.18 -14.86
N PHE A 117 -10.66 -6.39 -15.36
CA PHE A 117 -10.47 -5.01 -14.95
C PHE A 117 -10.81 -4.04 -16.09
N THR A 118 -11.10 -2.81 -15.71
CA THR A 118 -11.38 -1.73 -16.65
C THR A 118 -10.20 -0.76 -16.71
N LEU A 119 -9.79 -0.43 -17.94
CA LEU A 119 -8.81 0.60 -18.24
C LEU A 119 -9.53 1.89 -18.61
N GLY A 120 -9.18 2.97 -17.93
CA GLY A 120 -9.68 4.32 -18.19
C GLY A 120 -8.56 5.24 -18.67
N VAL A 121 -8.89 6.33 -19.38
CA VAL A 121 -7.93 7.40 -19.67
C VAL A 121 -7.98 8.44 -18.55
N TYR A 122 -6.86 8.64 -17.87
CA TYR A 122 -6.73 9.57 -16.75
C TYR A 122 -5.75 10.69 -17.10
N ASP A 123 -6.15 11.93 -16.83
CA ASP A 123 -5.24 13.08 -16.87
C ASP A 123 -4.43 13.15 -15.57
N LEU A 124 -3.10 13.12 -15.70
CA LEU A 124 -2.18 13.09 -14.56
C LEU A 124 -1.62 14.47 -14.19
N ALA A 125 -2.12 15.55 -14.80
CA ALA A 125 -1.64 16.92 -14.53
C ALA A 125 -1.77 17.30 -13.06
N SER A 126 -2.83 16.87 -12.38
CA SER A 126 -3.06 17.09 -10.94
C SER A 126 -2.03 16.41 -10.04
N PHE A 127 -1.31 15.41 -10.55
CA PHE A 127 -0.22 14.69 -9.87
C PHE A 127 1.17 15.16 -10.32
N GLY A 128 1.24 16.23 -11.13
CA GLY A 128 2.50 16.82 -11.60
C GLY A 128 3.03 16.24 -12.92
N PHE A 129 2.22 15.49 -13.67
CA PHE A 129 2.62 14.84 -14.92
C PHE A 129 1.79 15.36 -16.09
N ASN A 130 2.44 15.98 -17.09
CA ASN A 130 1.74 16.61 -18.21
C ASN A 130 1.40 15.63 -19.35
N PHE A 131 0.67 14.56 -19.04
CA PHE A 131 0.14 13.62 -20.02
C PHE A 131 -1.09 12.89 -19.48
N SER A 132 -1.85 12.28 -20.39
CA SER A 132 -2.91 11.34 -20.04
C SER A 132 -2.46 9.90 -20.24
N LEU A 133 -2.91 9.00 -19.36
CA LEU A 133 -2.53 7.59 -19.39
C LEU A 133 -3.77 6.71 -19.42
N ARG A 134 -3.73 5.66 -20.23
CA ARG A 134 -4.73 4.58 -20.18
C ARG A 134 -4.26 3.50 -19.23
N CYS A 135 -4.90 3.38 -18.07
CA CYS A 135 -4.51 2.43 -17.02
C CYS A 135 -5.69 2.09 -16.08
N HIS A 136 -5.45 1.30 -15.03
CA HIS A 136 -6.43 1.11 -13.96
C HIS A 136 -6.43 2.31 -13.01
N ALA A 137 -7.59 2.59 -12.40
CA ALA A 137 -7.69 3.61 -11.35
C ALA A 137 -6.72 3.36 -10.18
N LEU A 138 -6.50 2.08 -9.83
CA LEU A 138 -5.51 1.69 -8.83
C LEU A 138 -4.08 2.08 -9.22
N ASN A 139 -3.73 2.02 -10.52
CA ASN A 139 -2.39 2.41 -10.98
C ASN A 139 -2.21 3.93 -10.83
N VAL A 140 -3.26 4.73 -11.08
CA VAL A 140 -3.26 6.18 -10.78
C VAL A 140 -3.06 6.43 -9.29
N LEU A 141 -3.83 5.74 -8.43
CA LEU A 141 -3.77 5.89 -6.98
C LEU A 141 -2.38 5.49 -6.44
N ASP A 142 -1.97 4.25 -6.65
CA ASP A 142 -0.79 3.68 -6.01
C ASP A 142 0.51 4.25 -6.62
N THR A 143 0.59 4.39 -7.95
CA THR A 143 1.85 4.78 -8.62
C THR A 143 2.02 6.29 -8.67
N PHE A 144 1.01 7.04 -9.13
CA PHE A 144 1.17 8.47 -9.40
C PHE A 144 0.76 9.36 -8.23
N ALA A 145 -0.33 9.04 -7.54
CA ALA A 145 -0.82 9.84 -6.43
C ALA A 145 -0.09 9.53 -5.10
N LEU A 146 0.05 8.25 -4.76
CA LEU A 146 0.68 7.80 -3.52
C LEU A 146 2.19 7.54 -3.66
N ARG A 147 2.69 7.43 -4.90
CA ARG A 147 4.12 7.21 -5.19
C ARG A 147 4.66 6.00 -4.44
N GLN A 148 3.96 4.85 -4.53
CA GLN A 148 4.24 3.62 -3.78
C GLN A 148 5.71 3.13 -3.84
N TYR A 149 6.44 3.50 -4.89
CA TYR A 149 7.85 3.14 -5.10
C TYR A 149 8.84 4.15 -4.51
N GLU A 150 8.34 5.14 -3.78
CA GLU A 150 9.12 6.08 -3.00
C GLU A 150 8.92 5.82 -1.51
N LEU A 151 10.01 5.87 -0.77
CA LEU A 151 10.01 5.90 0.68
C LEU A 151 10.51 7.28 1.10
N ASP A 152 9.71 8.00 1.89
CA ASP A 152 10.14 9.24 2.53
C ASP A 152 9.85 9.17 4.03
N ARG A 153 10.90 8.99 4.83
CA ARG A 153 10.88 8.97 6.29
C ARG A 153 11.98 9.89 6.81
N ALA A 154 11.82 10.36 8.04
CA ALA A 154 12.79 11.26 8.69
C ALA A 154 14.24 10.73 8.65
N GLU A 155 14.42 9.41 8.68
CA GLU A 155 15.73 8.74 8.75
C GLU A 155 16.21 8.17 7.41
N ALA A 156 15.32 8.04 6.41
CA ALA A 156 15.64 7.43 5.12
C ALA A 156 14.71 7.90 4.00
N ALA A 157 15.30 8.24 2.86
CA ALA A 157 14.57 8.52 1.63
C ALA A 157 15.08 7.61 0.50
N VAL A 158 14.18 6.82 -0.08
CA VAL A 158 14.46 5.93 -1.22
C VAL A 158 13.56 6.35 -2.37
N ARG A 159 14.15 6.73 -3.49
CA ARG A 159 13.44 7.06 -4.74
C ARG A 159 14.42 6.99 -5.90
N ALA A 160 13.91 6.73 -7.09
CA ALA A 160 14.67 6.87 -8.32
C ALA A 160 15.06 8.34 -8.56
N ARG A 161 16.25 8.56 -9.12
CA ARG A 161 16.80 9.90 -9.37
C ARG A 161 17.22 10.11 -10.82
N PRO A 162 17.28 11.36 -11.29
CA PRO A 162 17.79 11.67 -12.62
C PRO A 162 19.17 11.04 -12.89
N GLY A 163 19.29 10.34 -14.02
CA GLY A 163 20.51 9.67 -14.44
C GLY A 163 20.72 8.25 -13.88
N GLU A 164 19.84 7.75 -13.00
CA GLU A 164 19.90 6.37 -12.53
C GLU A 164 19.30 5.38 -13.53
N VAL A 165 19.83 4.15 -13.54
CA VAL A 165 19.25 3.02 -14.25
C VAL A 165 18.37 2.23 -13.29
N VAL A 166 17.09 2.08 -13.62
CA VAL A 166 16.12 1.36 -12.80
C VAL A 166 15.65 0.10 -13.52
N ILE A 167 15.60 -1.01 -12.81
CA ILE A 167 15.03 -2.27 -13.28
C ILE A 167 13.66 -2.43 -12.63
N ASP A 168 12.61 -2.42 -13.44
CA ASP A 168 11.25 -2.71 -12.99
C ASP A 168 10.99 -4.22 -13.06
N GLY A 169 11.26 -4.91 -11.95
CA GLY A 169 11.12 -6.36 -11.79
C GLY A 169 9.68 -6.84 -11.63
N GLY A 170 8.76 -6.34 -12.45
CA GLY A 170 7.34 -6.69 -12.35
C GLY A 170 6.39 -5.69 -13.02
N ALA A 171 6.83 -5.01 -14.08
CA ALA A 171 6.14 -3.83 -14.63
C ALA A 171 4.68 -4.04 -15.06
N ALA A 172 4.25 -5.28 -15.32
CA ALA A 172 2.90 -5.62 -15.78
C ALA A 172 2.42 -4.71 -16.94
N TRP A 173 1.46 -3.82 -16.69
CA TRP A 173 0.92 -2.86 -17.67
C TRP A 173 1.85 -1.67 -18.01
N GLY A 174 2.99 -1.56 -17.33
CA GLY A 174 4.05 -0.60 -17.64
C GLY A 174 3.93 0.76 -16.96
N ASP A 175 2.90 1.01 -16.16
CA ASP A 175 2.69 2.28 -15.44
C ASP A 175 3.86 2.62 -14.51
N THR A 176 4.37 1.62 -13.80
CA THR A 176 5.50 1.75 -12.87
C THR A 176 6.79 2.02 -13.62
N ALA A 177 7.01 1.34 -14.75
CA ALA A 177 8.16 1.60 -15.61
C ALA A 177 8.11 3.02 -16.20
N LEU A 178 6.93 3.48 -16.61
CA LEU A 178 6.71 4.85 -17.07
C LEU A 178 6.97 5.88 -15.96
N PHE A 179 6.41 5.67 -14.77
CA PHE A 179 6.65 6.51 -13.60
C PHE A 179 8.13 6.61 -13.27
N LEU A 180 8.84 5.48 -13.21
CA LEU A 180 10.27 5.44 -12.91
C LEU A 180 11.08 6.13 -14.02
N ALA A 181 10.72 5.96 -15.29
CA ALA A 181 11.35 6.67 -16.40
C ALA A 181 11.15 8.19 -16.32
N LEU A 182 9.98 8.66 -15.88
CA LEU A 182 9.71 10.08 -15.64
C LEU A 182 10.57 10.68 -14.52
N LEU A 183 10.98 9.87 -13.54
CA LEU A 183 11.87 10.31 -12.45
C LEU A 183 13.35 10.29 -12.84
N THR A 184 13.75 9.33 -13.70
CA THR A 184 15.17 9.12 -14.04
C THR A 184 15.61 9.86 -15.29
N TYR A 185 14.70 10.17 -16.20
CA TYR A 185 14.98 10.97 -17.38
C TYR A 185 14.51 12.42 -17.18
N PRO A 186 15.37 13.43 -17.41
CA PRO A 186 14.92 14.80 -17.49
C PRO A 186 14.08 14.95 -18.76
N TRP A 187 12.75 14.96 -18.60
CA TRP A 187 11.85 15.40 -19.65
C TRP A 187 12.00 16.91 -19.78
N ALA A 188 12.85 17.36 -20.72
CA ALA A 188 12.86 18.74 -21.13
C ALA A 188 11.55 19.01 -21.90
N PRO A 189 10.72 20.00 -21.50
CA PRO A 189 9.60 20.43 -22.31
C PRO A 189 10.06 21.04 -23.65
#